data_AF-A0A660YGB0-F1
#
_entry.id   AF-A0A660YGB0-F1
#
_cell.length_a   1.000
_cell.length_b   1.000
_cell.length_c   1.000
_cell.angle_alpha   90.00
_cell.angle_beta   90.00
_cell.angle_gamma   90.00
#
_symmetry.space_group_name_H-M   'P 1'
#
loop_
_entity.id
_entity.type
_entity.pdbx_description
1 polymer ?
#
loop_
_entity_poly.entity_id
_entity_poly.type
_entity_poly.pdbx_seq_one_letter_code
_entity_poly.pdbx_strand_id
1 'polypeptide(L)'
;MLLEEVLSVRWVHDPQLSPGGDLLAFCVFHGGLSDIRLMAVEGGTHGNSTVAGRCPRWSPDGRCLAFVSEGEGKSQLHVLRPDLGEARPVTDFEVGSFRWSLTAEA
;
A
#
# COMPACT_ATOMS: atom_id res chain seq x y z
N MET A 1 -5.30 -29.13 -14.16
CA MET A 1 -5.19 -27.90 -13.36
C MET A 1 -5.97 -28.14 -12.10
N LEU A 2 -5.28 -28.22 -10.96
CA LEU A 2 -5.91 -28.44 -9.65
C LEU A 2 -6.39 -27.10 -9.09
N LEU A 3 -7.49 -27.10 -8.32
CA LEU A 3 -8.02 -25.89 -7.68
C LEU A 3 -6.95 -25.17 -6.84
N GLU A 4 -6.07 -25.92 -6.19
CA GLU A 4 -4.99 -25.37 -5.38
C GLU A 4 -3.93 -24.63 -6.19
N GLU A 5 -3.69 -25.03 -7.45
CA GLU A 5 -2.75 -24.32 -8.33
C GLU A 5 -3.30 -22.94 -8.71
N VAL A 6 -4.61 -22.83 -8.96
CA VAL A 6 -5.27 -21.56 -9.28
C VAL A 6 -5.24 -20.61 -8.08
N LEU A 7 -5.45 -21.14 -6.87
CA LEU A 7 -5.38 -20.36 -5.63
C LEU A 7 -3.95 -19.91 -5.28
N SER A 8 -2.93 -20.61 -5.81
CA SER A 8 -1.53 -20.25 -5.60
C SER A 8 -1.05 -19.06 -6.46
N VAL A 9 -1.81 -18.68 -7.49
CA VAL A 9 -1.41 -17.63 -8.43
C VAL A 9 -1.29 -16.29 -7.72
N ARG A 10 -0.14 -15.65 -7.90
CA ARG A 10 0.12 -14.30 -7.42
C ARG A 10 -0.07 -13.30 -8.56
N TRP A 11 -0.82 -12.24 -8.27
CA TRP A 11 -1.05 -11.15 -9.21
C TRP A 11 -0.41 -9.88 -8.66
N VAL A 12 0.40 -9.21 -9.47
CA VAL A 12 1.00 -7.93 -9.10
C VAL A 12 0.26 -6.82 -9.83
N HIS A 13 -0.16 -5.78 -9.11
CA HIS A 13 -0.92 -4.67 -9.69
C HIS A 13 -0.72 -3.36 -8.93
N ASP A 14 -1.32 -2.28 -9.47
CA ASP A 14 -1.32 -0.91 -8.92
C ASP A 14 0.08 -0.40 -8.48
N PRO A 15 1.08 -0.41 -9.38
CA PRO A 15 2.41 0.11 -9.07
C PRO A 15 2.39 1.64 -8.91
N GLN A 16 3.09 2.15 -7.92
CA GLN A 16 3.19 3.57 -7.59
C GLN A 16 4.62 3.94 -7.22
N LEU A 17 5.23 4.78 -8.04
CA LEU A 17 6.54 5.36 -7.76
C LEU A 17 6.39 6.52 -6.76
N SER A 18 7.25 6.58 -5.75
CA SER A 18 7.35 7.73 -4.85
C SER A 18 7.75 8.99 -5.63
N PRO A 19 7.33 10.19 -5.20
CA PRO A 19 7.69 11.44 -5.89
C PRO A 19 9.19 11.66 -6.07
N GLY A 20 10.01 11.20 -5.12
CA GLY A 20 11.47 11.27 -5.19
C GLY A 20 12.11 10.24 -6.12
N GLY A 21 11.36 9.20 -6.52
CA GLY A 21 11.86 8.13 -7.40
C GLY A 21 12.59 6.99 -6.71
N ASP A 22 12.76 7.04 -5.37
CA ASP A 22 13.60 6.08 -4.64
C ASP A 22 12.83 4.81 -4.23
N LEU A 23 11.51 4.92 -4.01
CA LEU A 23 10.65 3.83 -3.57
C LEU A 23 9.54 3.51 -4.58
N LEU A 24 9.28 2.22 -4.78
CA LEU A 24 8.13 1.67 -5.49
C LEU A 24 7.19 0.96 -4.49
N ALA A 25 5.91 1.33 -4.51
CA ALA A 25 4.85 0.61 -3.83
C ALA A 25 4.03 -0.19 -4.85
N PHE A 26 3.64 -1.42 -4.54
CA PHE A 26 2.78 -2.21 -5.41
C PHE A 26 1.98 -3.25 -4.61
N CYS A 27 0.83 -3.65 -5.13
CA CYS A 27 0.00 -4.69 -4.54
C CYS A 27 0.43 -6.07 -5.04
N VAL A 28 0.46 -7.04 -4.13
CA VAL A 28 0.54 -8.47 -4.41
C VAL A 28 -0.74 -9.09 -3.91
N PHE A 29 -1.54 -9.63 -4.84
CA PHE A 29 -2.75 -10.35 -4.52
C PHE A 29 -2.50 -11.86 -4.53
N HIS A 30 -2.92 -12.54 -3.47
CA HIS A 30 -2.81 -13.99 -3.31
C HIS A 30 -3.96 -14.51 -2.45
N GLY A 31 -4.72 -15.49 -2.96
CA GLY A 31 -5.74 -16.18 -2.17
C GLY A 31 -6.87 -15.29 -1.62
N GLY A 32 -7.20 -14.18 -2.29
CA GLY A 32 -8.23 -13.24 -1.80
C GLY A 32 -7.70 -12.08 -0.95
N LEU A 33 -6.43 -12.13 -0.57
CA LEU A 33 -5.78 -11.09 0.24
C LEU A 33 -4.87 -10.23 -0.63
N SER A 34 -4.76 -8.95 -0.27
CA SER A 34 -3.85 -8.00 -0.91
C SER A 34 -2.87 -7.47 0.12
N ASP A 35 -1.58 -7.58 -0.23
CA ASP A 35 -0.49 -6.98 0.51
C ASP A 35 0.15 -5.88 -0.33
N ILE A 36 0.47 -4.76 0.28
CA ILE A 36 1.29 -3.71 -0.33
C ILE A 36 2.73 -3.97 0.03
N ARG A 37 3.59 -4.04 -0.99
CA ARG A 37 5.04 -4.15 -0.83
C ARG A 37 5.72 -2.85 -1.20
N LEU A 38 6.70 -2.48 -0.39
CA LEU A 38 7.65 -1.40 -0.67
C LEU A 38 8.99 -1.97 -1.13
N MET A 39 9.62 -1.32 -2.10
CA MET A 39 10.91 -1.71 -2.65
C MET A 39 11.71 -0.47 -3.07
N ALA A 40 13.03 -0.49 -2.81
CA ALA A 40 13.95 0.50 -3.36
C ALA A 40 14.13 0.32 -4.88
N VAL A 41 14.06 1.41 -5.64
CA VAL A 41 14.11 1.39 -7.11
C VAL A 41 15.47 1.01 -7.67
N GLU A 42 16.56 1.41 -7.02
CA GLU A 42 17.92 0.98 -7.38
C GLU A 42 18.15 -0.53 -7.19
N GLY A 43 17.17 -1.24 -6.61
CA GLY A 43 17.28 -2.64 -6.26
C GLY A 43 18.02 -2.84 -4.93
N GLY A 44 17.79 -3.99 -4.31
CA GLY A 44 18.41 -4.35 -3.03
C GLY A 44 17.40 -4.85 -2.01
N THR A 45 17.90 -5.38 -0.90
CA THR A 45 17.11 -5.88 0.23
C THR A 45 16.68 -4.79 1.21
N HIS A 46 17.15 -3.55 1.04
CA HIS A 46 16.71 -2.42 1.85
C HIS A 46 15.24 -2.10 1.59
N GLY A 47 14.41 -2.29 2.63
CA GLY A 47 13.06 -1.73 2.68
C GLY A 47 11.94 -2.63 2.17
N ASN A 48 12.07 -3.96 2.28
CA ASN A 48 10.96 -4.89 2.02
C ASN A 48 9.93 -4.82 3.17
N SER A 49 9.26 -3.67 3.29
CA SER A 49 8.13 -3.50 4.18
C SER A 49 6.87 -3.99 3.48
N THR A 50 6.10 -4.81 4.18
CA THR A 50 4.84 -5.36 3.70
C THR A 50 3.75 -4.95 4.67
N VAL A 51 2.68 -4.35 4.14
CA VAL A 51 1.49 -4.00 4.93
C VAL A 51 0.25 -4.59 4.27
N ALA A 52 -0.65 -5.14 5.07
CA ALA A 52 -1.92 -5.67 4.58
C ALA A 52 -2.82 -4.51 4.12
N GLY A 53 -3.23 -4.54 2.85
CA GLY A 53 -4.07 -3.50 2.27
C GLY A 53 -3.97 -3.37 0.76
N ARG A 54 -4.63 -2.34 0.24
CA ARG A 54 -4.78 -2.07 -1.20
C ARG A 54 -4.81 -0.59 -1.54
N CYS A 55 -4.73 -0.28 -2.82
CA CYS A 55 -4.80 1.08 -3.37
C CYS A 55 -3.72 2.04 -2.80
N PRO A 56 -2.42 1.68 -2.83
CA PRO A 56 -1.36 2.54 -2.30
C PRO A 56 -1.33 3.89 -3.02
N ARG A 57 -1.16 5.01 -2.32
CA ARG A 57 -0.93 6.33 -2.93
C ARG A 57 0.09 7.11 -2.11
N TRP A 58 1.18 7.51 -2.74
CA TRP A 58 2.19 8.36 -2.11
C TRP A 58 1.65 9.77 -1.88
N SER A 59 1.99 10.35 -0.73
CA SER A 59 1.80 11.78 -0.49
C SER A 59 2.64 12.58 -1.50
N PRO A 60 2.22 13.80 -1.88
CA PRO A 60 2.96 14.63 -2.83
C PRO A 60 4.39 14.95 -2.38
N ASP A 61 4.62 15.02 -1.07
CA ASP A 61 5.94 15.23 -0.46
C ASP A 61 6.78 13.95 -0.32
N GLY A 62 6.22 12.79 -0.69
CA GLY A 62 6.88 11.48 -0.65
C GLY A 62 7.12 10.90 0.74
N ARG A 63 6.67 11.56 1.82
CA ARG A 63 6.94 11.13 3.20
C ARG A 63 6.01 10.03 3.71
N CYS A 64 4.84 9.89 3.09
CA CYS A 64 3.77 9.01 3.57
C CYS A 64 3.19 8.19 2.42
N LEU A 65 2.78 6.96 2.73
CA LEU A 65 1.96 6.14 1.85
C LEU A 65 0.57 5.97 2.47
N ALA A 66 -0.46 6.46 1.80
CA ALA A 66 -1.85 6.18 2.18
C ALA A 66 -2.35 4.93 1.47
N PHE A 67 -3.20 4.14 2.14
CA PHE A 67 -3.76 2.91 1.60
C PHE A 67 -5.03 2.48 2.33
N VAL A 68 -5.82 1.60 1.73
CA VAL A 68 -7.00 1.00 2.38
C VAL A 68 -6.58 -0.31 3.04
N SER A 69 -6.84 -0.43 4.34
CA SER A 69 -6.65 -1.67 5.10
C SER A 69 -8.02 -2.23 5.50
N GLU A 70 -8.13 -3.56 5.49
CA GLU A 70 -9.34 -4.26 5.91
C GLU A 70 -9.12 -4.78 7.34
N GLY A 71 -9.85 -4.20 8.30
CA GLY A 71 -9.72 -4.53 9.72
C GLY A 71 -11.06 -4.39 10.44
N GLU A 72 -11.28 -5.18 11.50
CA GLU A 72 -12.47 -5.12 12.36
C GLU A 72 -13.84 -5.03 11.62
N GLY A 73 -13.94 -5.63 10.43
CA GLY A 73 -15.16 -5.64 9.63
C GLY A 73 -15.43 -4.38 8.79
N LYS A 74 -14.47 -3.47 8.64
CA LYS A 74 -14.58 -2.27 7.77
C LYS A 74 -13.29 -1.97 7.01
N SER A 75 -13.42 -1.38 5.83
CA SER A 75 -12.28 -0.84 5.07
C SER A 75 -11.93 0.55 5.56
N GLN A 76 -10.74 0.77 6.12
CA GLN A 76 -10.30 2.06 6.66
C GLN A 76 -9.12 2.62 5.87
N LEU A 77 -9.00 3.95 5.86
CA LEU A 77 -7.81 4.61 5.34
C LEU A 77 -6.71 4.56 6.40
N HIS A 78 -5.54 4.09 5.99
CA HIS A 78 -4.33 4.04 6.79
C HIS A 78 -3.24 4.87 6.15
N VAL A 79 -2.31 5.36 6.98
CA VAL A 79 -1.09 6.04 6.54
C VAL A 79 0.11 5.33 7.14
N LEU A 80 1.04 4.93 6.27
CA LEU A 80 2.35 4.38 6.60
C LEU A 80 3.41 5.46 6.39
N ARG A 81 4.31 5.58 7.36
CA ARG A 81 5.56 6.35 7.24
C ARG A 81 6.73 5.37 7.08
N PRO A 82 7.31 5.21 5.88
CA PRO A 82 8.33 4.19 5.61
C PRO A 82 9.57 4.31 6.51
N ASP A 83 9.91 5.55 6.91
CA ASP A 83 11.00 5.90 7.82
C ASP A 83 10.75 5.45 9.27
N LEU A 84 9.48 5.41 9.69
CA LEU A 84 9.07 5.05 11.05
C LEU A 84 8.59 3.60 11.17
N GLY A 85 8.29 2.93 10.05
CA GLY A 85 7.93 1.51 10.00
C GLY A 85 6.51 1.17 10.46
N GLU A 86 5.71 2.14 10.92
CA GLU A 86 4.36 1.89 11.44
C GLU A 86 3.28 2.49 10.54
N ALA A 87 2.26 1.67 10.28
CA ALA A 87 1.01 2.12 9.67
C ALA A 87 -0.06 2.36 10.74
N ARG A 88 -0.84 3.42 10.58
CA ARG A 88 -1.93 3.75 11.51
C ARG A 88 -3.21 4.12 10.76
N PRO A 89 -4.39 3.82 11.32
CA PRO A 89 -5.65 4.32 10.76
C PRO A 89 -5.71 5.85 10.87
N VAL A 90 -6.34 6.48 9.87
CA VAL A 90 -6.68 7.91 9.87
C VAL A 90 -8.18 8.15 9.77
N THR A 91 -8.98 7.09 9.57
CA THR A 91 -10.44 7.11 9.61
C THR A 91 -10.96 6.04 10.56
N ASP A 92 -12.17 6.21 11.07
CA ASP A 92 -12.92 5.24 11.88
C ASP A 92 -14.20 4.75 11.18
N PHE A 93 -14.42 5.16 9.93
CA PHE A 93 -15.56 4.78 9.07
C PHE A 93 -15.09 4.07 7.80
N GLU A 94 -16.03 3.47 7.08
CA GLU A 94 -15.77 2.75 5.83
C GLU A 94 -15.42 3.71 4.68
N VAL A 95 -14.30 3.43 4.01
CA VAL A 95 -13.78 4.24 2.90
C VAL A 95 -13.92 3.49 1.58
N GLY A 96 -14.64 4.10 0.63
CA GLY A 96 -14.74 3.58 -0.74
C GLY A 96 -13.60 4.07 -1.67
N SER A 97 -13.19 5.33 -1.55
CA SER A 97 -12.08 5.90 -2.33
C SER A 97 -11.43 7.06 -1.60
N PHE A 98 -10.18 7.36 -1.93
CA PHE A 98 -9.44 8.47 -1.35
C PHE A 98 -8.41 9.00 -2.36
N ARG A 99 -7.95 10.24 -2.15
CA ARG A 99 -6.80 10.84 -2.84
C ARG A 99 -6.12 11.85 -1.92
N TRP A 100 -4.82 12.04 -2.11
CA TRP A 100 -4.12 13.16 -1.51
C TRP A 100 -4.60 14.49 -2.12
N SER A 101 -4.66 15.52 -1.29
CA SER A 101 -4.75 16.89 -1.80
C SER A 101 -3.45 17.26 -2.53
N LEU A 102 -3.57 18.00 -3.62
CA LEU A 102 -2.43 18.58 -4.34
C LEU A 102 -1.90 19.85 -3.68
N THR A 103 -2.64 20.41 -2.73
CA THR A 103 -2.28 21.59 -1.95
C THR A 103 -2.14 21.21 -0.48
N ALA A 104 -0.98 21.52 0.09
CA ALA A 104 -0.81 21.56 1.53
C ALA A 104 -1.49 22.84 2.03
N GLU A 105 -2.80 22.81 2.22
CA GLU A 105 -3.43 23.82 3.08
C GLU A 105 -3.12 23.41 4.52
N ALA A 106 -2.33 24.28 5.17
CA ALA A 106 -1.85 24.14 6.54
C ALA A 106 -2.97 24.36 7.57
#